data_AF-A0A811QVI5-F1
#
_entry.id   AF-A0A811QVI5-F1
#
_cell.length_a   1.000
_cell.length_b   1.000
_cell.length_c   1.000
_cell.angle_alpha   90.00
_cell.angle_beta   90.00
_cell.angle_gamma   90.00
#
_symmetry.space_group_name_H-M   'P 1'
#
loop_
_entity.id
_entity.type
_entity.pdbx_description
1 polymer ?
#
loop_
_entity_poly.entity_id
_entity_poly.type
_entity_poly.pdbx_seq_one_letter_code
_entity_poly.pdbx_strand_id
1 'polypeptide(L)'
;MPVTKPLVAVQDLNLTVWQQPGHSTIEAEEVYAGSYRKVGDSAAGWVTVSFGDLFSGEARKVLVRVLLPAVHNEHRVAVLLARCSYRVRGETFYCPRDHRMRCFMRRARSASPGAMNAEVEQELERIIYVDKIDEAIATGDYDSAHRKLGEHQKVLEARPPNRMIRRLWEELAEAPPQPQDLGSALRHPAVVQGVARPPARRALRPRRACAGAGGRTGRDEEETTGGGGTDVGGLGLWGGSRECRSSGWWAWATVILCTVLAIAVILAGAAVFAVYTLFKPKMPYLAVSDARLGLLQYDQGGTIQSLQMSITIRAENNNSRADATFSRVDLALGFHGVDVALLRAEPFVVARESSLPLRYNVVSVGRTLDAEGMQAMDAALKASVVPFDLLGKARTRWKVGVFVRLRYWTRIWCRLRLFFPGNGTVVPTDRDRCRSR
;
A
#
# COMPACT_ATOMS: atom_id res chain seq x y z
N MET A 1 15.09 -28.95 10.64
CA MET A 1 15.09 -27.58 11.22
C MET A 1 13.81 -27.41 12.01
N PRO A 2 13.84 -27.21 13.35
CA PRO A 2 12.67 -26.72 14.05
C PRO A 2 12.57 -25.22 13.72
N VAL A 3 11.55 -24.88 12.94
CA VAL A 3 11.14 -23.49 12.71
C VAL A 3 10.92 -22.85 14.07
N THR A 4 11.71 -21.83 14.44
CA THR A 4 11.47 -20.96 15.59
C THR A 4 10.02 -20.52 15.47
N LYS A 5 9.13 -21.12 16.27
CA LYS A 5 7.70 -20.93 16.04
C LYS A 5 7.42 -19.46 16.32
N PRO A 6 6.85 -18.72 15.35
CA PRO A 6 6.51 -17.33 15.60
C PRO A 6 5.66 -17.27 16.87
N LEU A 7 5.91 -16.27 17.72
CA LEU A 7 5.22 -16.17 19.01
C LEU A 7 3.72 -16.07 18.72
N VAL A 8 2.96 -17.09 19.14
CA VAL A 8 1.50 -17.08 19.05
C VAL A 8 1.00 -15.97 19.96
N ALA A 9 0.48 -14.90 19.35
CA ALA A 9 -0.09 -13.78 20.08
C ALA A 9 -1.43 -14.20 20.69
N VAL A 10 -2.25 -14.92 19.92
CA VAL A 10 -3.53 -15.49 20.35
C VAL A 10 -3.80 -16.81 19.63
N GLN A 11 -4.49 -17.72 20.30
CA GLN A 11 -4.92 -19.00 19.74
C GLN A 11 -6.35 -18.93 19.23
N ASP A 12 -6.72 -19.79 18.28
CA ASP A 12 -8.11 -20.00 17.83
C ASP A 12 -8.88 -18.70 17.54
N LEU A 13 -8.23 -17.80 16.80
CA LEU A 13 -8.83 -16.56 16.37
C LEU A 13 -9.99 -16.86 15.40
N ASN A 14 -11.16 -16.36 15.74
CA ASN A 14 -12.34 -16.37 14.88
C ASN A 14 -12.84 -14.94 14.70
N LEU A 15 -13.28 -14.60 13.48
CA LEU A 15 -14.03 -13.37 13.21
C LEU A 15 -15.43 -13.75 12.78
N THR A 16 -16.43 -13.30 13.53
CA THR A 16 -17.82 -13.40 13.11
C THR A 16 -18.28 -12.04 12.61
N VAL A 17 -18.91 -12.04 11.44
CA VAL A 17 -19.58 -10.90 10.83
C VAL A 17 -21.08 -11.17 10.76
N TRP A 18 -21.88 -10.15 11.00
CA TRP A 18 -23.33 -10.21 10.90
C TRP A 18 -23.83 -9.08 10.01
N GLN A 19 -24.87 -9.38 9.25
CA GLN A 19 -25.68 -8.34 8.63
C GLN A 19 -26.36 -7.47 9.69
N GLN A 20 -26.81 -6.30 9.26
CA GLN A 20 -27.72 -5.47 10.03
C GLN A 20 -29.13 -5.68 9.47
N PRO A 21 -30.03 -6.37 10.18
CA PRO A 21 -31.40 -6.60 9.71
C PRO A 21 -32.08 -5.31 9.24
N GLY A 22 -32.71 -5.37 8.06
CA GLY A 22 -33.38 -4.22 7.42
C GLY A 22 -32.46 -3.19 6.78
N HIS A 23 -31.14 -3.27 7.01
CA HIS A 23 -30.18 -2.27 6.50
C HIS A 23 -29.08 -2.87 5.62
N SER A 24 -28.84 -4.17 5.73
CA SER A 24 -27.93 -4.91 4.87
C SER A 24 -28.23 -6.42 4.87
N THR A 25 -27.73 -7.08 3.83
CA THR A 25 -27.62 -8.54 3.77
C THR A 25 -26.18 -8.93 3.44
N ILE A 26 -25.78 -10.11 3.95
CA ILE A 26 -24.49 -10.72 3.63
C ILE A 26 -24.73 -12.16 3.18
N GLU A 27 -23.96 -12.59 2.18
CA GLU A 27 -23.97 -13.97 1.70
C GLU A 27 -22.66 -14.65 2.09
N ALA A 28 -22.72 -15.92 2.48
CA ALA A 28 -21.52 -16.65 2.93
C ALA A 28 -20.43 -16.80 1.85
N GLU A 29 -20.85 -16.87 0.58
CA GLU A 29 -19.96 -16.94 -0.59
C GLU A 29 -19.22 -15.61 -0.81
N GLU A 30 -19.89 -14.50 -0.50
CA GLU A 30 -19.44 -13.11 -0.65
C GLU A 30 -18.58 -12.59 0.53
N VAL A 31 -18.21 -13.49 1.45
CA VAL A 31 -17.18 -13.26 2.48
C VAL A 31 -15.88 -13.88 2.01
N TYR A 32 -14.94 -13.04 1.57
CA TYR A 32 -13.66 -13.46 1.03
C TYR A 32 -12.59 -13.50 2.12
N ALA A 33 -12.14 -14.71 2.45
CA ALA A 33 -11.13 -14.97 3.47
C ALA A 33 -10.00 -15.90 2.97
N GLY A 34 -9.79 -15.98 1.65
CA GLY A 34 -8.83 -16.93 1.08
C GLY A 34 -9.14 -18.38 1.47
N SER A 35 -8.11 -19.14 1.85
CA SER A 35 -8.23 -20.55 2.23
C SER A 35 -8.71 -20.79 3.67
N TYR A 36 -9.01 -19.73 4.44
CA TYR A 36 -9.51 -19.89 5.80
C TYR A 36 -10.90 -20.52 5.81
N ARG A 37 -11.12 -21.43 6.77
CA ARG A 37 -12.41 -22.11 6.92
C ARG A 37 -13.48 -21.08 7.27
N LYS A 38 -14.57 -21.10 6.51
CA LYS A 38 -15.77 -20.29 6.75
C LYS A 38 -16.91 -21.20 7.17
N VAL A 39 -17.66 -20.77 8.18
CA VAL A 39 -18.94 -21.37 8.59
C VAL A 39 -19.92 -20.24 8.76
N GLY A 40 -21.02 -20.28 8.02
CA GLY A 40 -22.02 -19.24 8.09
C GLY A 40 -23.38 -19.76 7.69
N ASP A 41 -24.39 -18.99 8.05
CA ASP A 41 -25.77 -19.22 7.64
C ASP A 41 -26.27 -17.90 7.04
N SER A 42 -26.42 -17.90 5.71
CA SER A 42 -26.93 -16.75 4.97
C SER A 42 -28.36 -16.40 5.37
N ALA A 43 -29.18 -17.37 5.79
CA ALA A 43 -30.54 -17.13 6.27
C ALA A 43 -30.53 -16.46 7.65
N ALA A 44 -29.62 -16.87 8.54
CA ALA A 44 -29.40 -16.21 9.83
C ALA A 44 -28.56 -14.92 9.73
N GLY A 45 -27.99 -14.62 8.55
CA GLY A 45 -27.29 -13.38 8.26
C GLY A 45 -25.94 -13.23 8.96
N TRP A 46 -25.21 -14.34 9.18
CA TRP A 46 -23.89 -14.29 9.82
C TRP A 46 -22.91 -15.29 9.23
N VAL A 47 -21.63 -14.93 9.29
CA VAL A 47 -20.52 -15.76 8.80
C VAL A 47 -19.37 -15.67 9.79
N THR A 48 -18.82 -16.81 10.19
CA THR A 48 -17.63 -16.92 11.02
C THR A 48 -16.47 -17.46 10.19
N VAL A 49 -15.37 -16.72 10.19
CA VAL A 49 -14.09 -17.11 9.59
C VAL A 49 -13.18 -17.59 10.71
N SER A 50 -12.65 -18.81 10.57
CA SER A 50 -11.70 -19.41 11.50
C SER A 50 -10.28 -19.27 10.99
N PHE A 51 -9.45 -18.57 11.75
CA PHE A 51 -8.05 -18.30 11.42
C PHE A 51 -7.10 -19.29 12.12
N GLY A 52 -7.49 -19.82 13.29
CA GLY A 52 -6.56 -20.59 14.12
C GLY A 52 -5.59 -19.65 14.84
N ASP A 53 -4.34 -20.05 14.99
CA ASP A 53 -3.35 -19.26 15.74
C ASP A 53 -2.95 -18.00 14.96
N LEU A 54 -2.89 -16.86 15.64
CA LEU A 54 -2.39 -15.60 15.09
C LEU A 54 -1.04 -15.27 15.73
N PHE A 55 -0.06 -14.98 14.89
CA PHE A 55 1.29 -14.67 15.35
C PHE A 55 1.50 -13.18 15.63
N SER A 56 2.46 -12.87 16.51
CA SER A 56 2.82 -11.48 16.83
C SER A 56 3.28 -10.71 15.59
N GLY A 57 2.62 -9.59 15.31
CA GLY A 57 2.88 -8.76 14.12
C GLY A 57 2.18 -9.23 12.84
N GLU A 58 1.47 -10.37 12.87
CA GLU A 58 0.64 -10.83 11.77
C GLU A 58 -0.68 -10.07 11.72
N ALA A 59 -1.14 -9.75 10.50
CA ALA A 59 -2.46 -9.19 10.26
C ALA A 59 -3.19 -10.03 9.21
N ARG A 60 -4.44 -10.36 9.47
CA ARG A 60 -5.31 -11.09 8.54
C ARG A 60 -6.45 -10.18 8.11
N LYS A 61 -6.74 -10.22 6.81
CA LYS A 61 -7.78 -9.41 6.19
C LYS A 61 -8.92 -10.30 5.72
N VAL A 62 -10.14 -9.81 5.87
CA VAL A 62 -11.36 -10.40 5.32
C VAL A 62 -12.09 -9.32 4.56
N LEU A 63 -12.43 -9.62 3.31
CA LEU A 63 -13.29 -8.76 2.50
C LEU A 63 -14.73 -9.26 2.65
N VAL A 64 -15.68 -8.36 2.86
CA VAL A 64 -17.10 -8.70 2.93
C VAL A 64 -17.83 -7.84 1.92
N ARG A 65 -18.45 -8.47 0.92
CA ARG A 65 -19.40 -7.76 0.06
C ARG A 65 -20.74 -7.71 0.78
N VAL A 66 -21.23 -6.49 0.99
CA VAL A 66 -22.46 -6.22 1.71
C VAL A 66 -23.49 -5.69 0.73
N LEU A 67 -24.64 -6.35 0.65
CA LEU A 67 -25.77 -5.91 -0.15
C LEU A 67 -26.61 -4.92 0.66
N LEU A 68 -26.98 -3.80 0.04
CA LEU A 68 -27.62 -2.68 0.72
C LEU A 68 -28.95 -2.33 0.03
N PRO A 69 -30.10 -2.40 0.71
CA PRO A 69 -31.41 -2.08 0.13
C PRO A 69 -31.53 -0.60 -0.22
N ALA A 70 -32.34 -0.21 -1.21
CA ALA A 70 -32.48 1.19 -1.61
C ALA A 70 -33.00 2.09 -0.46
N VAL A 71 -32.54 3.34 -0.41
CA VAL A 71 -32.94 4.32 0.62
C VAL A 71 -33.44 5.61 -0.03
N HIS A 72 -34.47 6.20 0.59
CA HIS A 72 -35.13 7.39 0.05
C HIS A 72 -34.62 8.68 0.69
N ASN A 73 -34.30 8.60 1.99
CA ASN A 73 -33.77 9.67 2.82
C ASN A 73 -32.35 9.36 3.26
N GLU A 74 -31.55 10.40 3.35
CA GLU A 74 -30.18 10.28 3.80
C GLU A 74 -30.12 9.98 5.30
N HIS A 75 -29.32 9.00 5.69
CA HIS A 75 -29.13 8.66 7.10
C HIS A 75 -27.80 7.92 7.32
N ARG A 76 -27.34 7.90 8.57
CA ARG A 76 -26.15 7.13 8.98
C ARG A 76 -26.61 5.90 9.75
N VAL A 77 -26.21 4.72 9.30
CA VAL A 77 -26.58 3.45 9.94
C VAL A 77 -25.42 2.46 9.93
N ALA A 78 -25.39 1.56 10.90
CA ALA A 78 -24.47 0.42 10.87
C ALA A 78 -24.94 -0.55 9.77
N VAL A 79 -24.06 -0.92 8.86
CA VAL A 79 -24.37 -1.84 7.75
C VAL A 79 -23.67 -3.19 7.91
N LEU A 80 -22.74 -3.30 8.85
CA LEU A 80 -22.08 -4.55 9.17
C LEU A 80 -21.72 -4.53 10.66
N LEU A 81 -21.94 -5.65 11.32
CA LEU A 81 -21.49 -5.89 12.67
C LEU A 81 -20.38 -6.93 12.65
N ALA A 82 -19.36 -6.76 13.47
CA ALA A 82 -18.25 -7.69 13.54
C ALA A 82 -17.77 -7.88 14.98
N ARG A 83 -17.23 -9.05 15.27
CA ARG A 83 -16.59 -9.34 16.55
C ARG A 83 -15.62 -10.48 16.34
N CYS A 84 -14.43 -10.35 16.92
CA CYS A 84 -13.52 -11.49 17.00
C CYS A 84 -13.55 -12.12 18.38
N SER A 85 -13.30 -13.43 18.41
CA SER A 85 -13.03 -14.20 19.61
C SER A 85 -11.68 -14.89 19.47
N TYR A 86 -10.95 -15.06 20.56
CA TYR A 86 -9.65 -15.69 20.56
C TYR A 86 -9.35 -16.29 21.93
N ARG A 87 -8.37 -17.18 22.01
CA ARG A 87 -7.92 -17.83 23.25
C ARG A 87 -6.54 -17.33 23.69
N VAL A 88 -6.39 -17.09 24.99
CA VAL A 88 -5.10 -16.82 25.64
C VAL A 88 -5.01 -17.68 26.89
N ARG A 89 -3.98 -18.53 26.97
CA ARG A 89 -3.78 -19.47 28.10
C ARG A 89 -5.02 -20.35 28.40
N GLY A 90 -5.76 -20.74 27.36
CA GLY A 90 -6.96 -21.56 27.47
C GLY A 90 -8.27 -20.80 27.73
N GLU A 91 -8.21 -19.50 28.05
CA GLU A 91 -9.40 -18.67 28.27
C GLU A 91 -9.82 -17.94 27.00
N THR A 92 -11.13 -17.85 26.76
CA THR A 92 -11.71 -17.17 25.58
C THR A 92 -11.98 -15.70 25.87
N PHE A 93 -11.47 -14.85 25.00
CA PHE A 93 -11.67 -13.41 25.02
C PHE A 93 -12.34 -12.93 23.73
N TYR A 94 -12.96 -11.75 23.79
CA TYR A 94 -13.60 -11.10 22.65
C TYR A 94 -12.98 -9.73 22.38
N CYS A 95 -12.96 -9.32 21.11
CA CYS A 95 -12.61 -7.95 20.73
C CYS A 95 -13.60 -7.40 19.68
N PRO A 96 -14.24 -6.23 19.96
CA PRO A 96 -14.25 -5.51 21.24
C PRO A 96 -14.87 -6.34 22.39
N ARG A 97 -14.47 -6.06 23.64
CA ARG A 97 -14.87 -6.87 24.82
C ARG A 97 -16.36 -6.85 25.08
N ASP A 98 -17.00 -5.68 25.03
CA ASP A 98 -18.36 -5.51 25.55
C ASP A 98 -19.42 -5.35 24.47
N HIS A 99 -19.02 -5.24 23.21
CA HIS A 99 -19.94 -4.97 22.10
C HIS A 99 -19.41 -5.50 20.77
N ARG A 100 -20.30 -5.59 19.79
CA ARG A 100 -19.92 -5.82 18.40
C ARG A 100 -19.42 -4.51 17.80
N MET A 101 -18.30 -4.57 17.09
CA MET A 101 -17.83 -3.49 16.23
C MET A 101 -18.91 -3.19 15.19
N ARG A 102 -19.18 -1.91 14.95
CA ARG A 102 -20.22 -1.47 14.02
C ARG A 102 -19.59 -0.67 12.89
N CYS A 103 -19.74 -1.14 11.66
CA CYS A 103 -19.30 -0.42 10.48
C CYS A 103 -20.42 0.51 10.02
N PHE A 104 -20.27 1.81 10.28
CA PHE A 104 -21.25 2.81 9.89
C PHE A 104 -21.05 3.27 8.45
N MET A 105 -22.15 3.44 7.72
CA MET A 105 -22.18 4.03 6.39
C MET A 105 -23.19 5.17 6.36
N ARG A 106 -22.84 6.25 5.66
CA ARG A 106 -23.76 7.30 5.26
C ARG A 106 -24.48 6.82 4.00
N ARG A 107 -25.79 6.58 4.10
CA ARG A 107 -26.61 6.07 3.01
C ARG A 107 -27.37 7.22 2.37
N ALA A 108 -27.26 7.34 1.05
CA ALA A 108 -27.92 8.37 0.24
C ALA A 108 -28.60 7.72 -0.98
N ARG A 109 -29.46 8.48 -1.68
CA ARG A 109 -30.18 8.00 -2.87
C ARG A 109 -29.26 7.83 -4.10
N SER A 110 -28.13 8.52 -4.11
CA SER A 110 -27.11 8.43 -5.16
C SER A 110 -25.90 7.64 -4.68
N ALA A 111 -25.45 6.68 -5.48
CA ALA A 111 -24.16 6.03 -5.33
C ALA A 111 -23.30 6.36 -6.56
N SER A 112 -21.98 6.51 -6.37
CA SER A 112 -21.04 6.54 -7.48
C SER A 112 -20.69 5.09 -7.83
N PRO A 113 -21.16 4.56 -8.98
CA PRO A 113 -20.84 3.19 -9.37
C PRO A 113 -19.32 3.01 -9.44
N GLY A 114 -18.80 1.93 -8.87
CA GLY A 114 -17.36 1.64 -8.87
C GLY A 114 -16.51 2.44 -7.88
N ALA A 115 -17.08 3.40 -7.13
CA ALA A 115 -16.31 4.10 -6.09
C ALA A 115 -15.96 3.13 -4.94
N MET A 116 -14.68 2.84 -4.77
CA MET A 116 -14.16 1.93 -3.76
C MET A 116 -13.01 2.59 -3.00
N ASN A 117 -12.83 2.21 -1.73
CA ASN A 117 -11.62 2.59 -1.01
C ASN A 117 -10.42 1.89 -1.68
N ALA A 118 -9.34 2.62 -1.93
CA ALA A 118 -8.15 2.10 -2.60
C ALA A 118 -7.57 0.84 -1.93
N GLU A 119 -7.67 0.70 -0.61
CA GLU A 119 -7.22 -0.51 0.10
C GLU A 119 -8.13 -1.72 -0.18
N VAL A 120 -9.45 -1.50 -0.28
CA VAL A 120 -10.42 -2.56 -0.63
C VAL A 120 -10.26 -2.96 -2.09
N GLU A 121 -10.06 -1.98 -2.98
CA GLU A 121 -9.81 -2.20 -4.40
C GLU A 121 -8.54 -3.04 -4.61
N GLN A 122 -7.46 -2.71 -3.90
CA GLN A 122 -6.20 -3.46 -3.98
C GLN A 122 -6.36 -4.92 -3.51
N GLU A 123 -7.05 -5.16 -2.40
CA GLU A 123 -7.27 -6.53 -1.93
C GLU A 123 -8.21 -7.32 -2.85
N LEU A 124 -9.20 -6.66 -3.44
CA LEU A 124 -10.10 -7.29 -4.41
C LEU A 124 -9.36 -7.69 -5.70
N GLU A 125 -8.51 -6.81 -6.24
CA GLU A 125 -7.64 -7.12 -7.38
C GLU A 125 -6.72 -8.30 -7.08
N ARG A 126 -6.15 -8.37 -5.86
CA ARG A 126 -5.32 -9.50 -5.43
C ARG A 126 -6.09 -10.82 -5.38
N ILE A 127 -7.34 -10.79 -4.91
CA ILE A 127 -8.21 -11.98 -4.87
C ILE A 127 -8.52 -12.45 -6.29
N ILE A 128 -8.95 -11.54 -7.17
CA ILE A 128 -9.24 -11.84 -8.58
C ILE A 128 -8.02 -12.45 -9.28
N TYR A 129 -6.82 -11.94 -8.98
CA TYR A 129 -5.57 -12.47 -9.52
C TYR A 129 -5.35 -13.94 -9.13
N VAL A 130 -5.57 -14.28 -7.86
CA VAL A 130 -5.41 -15.66 -7.36
C VAL A 130 -6.49 -16.57 -7.95
N ASP A 131 -7.76 -16.15 -7.98
CA ASP A 131 -8.85 -16.94 -8.54
C ASP A 131 -8.62 -17.30 -10.02
N LYS A 132 -8.00 -16.39 -10.78
CA LYS A 132 -7.64 -16.63 -12.19
C LYS A 132 -6.51 -17.64 -12.37
N ILE A 133 -5.56 -17.68 -11.43
CA ILE A 133 -4.53 -18.71 -11.41
C ILE A 133 -5.17 -20.07 -11.11
N ASP A 134 -6.03 -20.14 -10.10
CA ASP A 134 -6.71 -21.38 -9.72
C ASP A 134 -7.62 -21.90 -10.85
N GLU A 135 -8.34 -21.02 -11.55
CA GLU A 135 -9.14 -21.35 -12.73
C GLU A 135 -8.29 -21.94 -13.86
N ALA A 136 -7.11 -21.37 -14.15
CA ALA A 136 -6.21 -21.91 -15.17
C ALA A 136 -5.59 -23.24 -14.78
N ILE A 137 -5.27 -23.44 -13.49
CA ILE A 137 -4.81 -24.75 -13.00
C ILE A 137 -5.92 -25.79 -13.18
N ALA A 138 -7.17 -25.44 -12.87
CA ALA A 138 -8.31 -26.34 -12.97
C ALA A 138 -8.70 -26.68 -14.42
N THR A 139 -8.60 -25.71 -15.34
CA THR A 139 -9.04 -25.83 -16.74
C THR A 139 -7.92 -26.18 -17.72
N GLY A 140 -6.66 -25.98 -17.34
CA GLY A 140 -5.50 -26.10 -18.22
C GLY A 140 -5.36 -24.93 -19.22
N ASP A 141 -6.21 -23.91 -19.16
CA ASP A 141 -6.18 -22.74 -20.05
C ASP A 141 -5.20 -21.67 -19.53
N TYR A 142 -3.91 -21.99 -19.61
CA TYR A 142 -2.83 -21.10 -19.18
C TYR A 142 -2.72 -19.84 -20.05
N ASP A 143 -3.09 -19.91 -21.34
CA ASP A 143 -2.99 -18.79 -22.27
C ASP A 143 -4.01 -17.69 -21.95
N SER A 144 -5.24 -18.07 -21.58
CA SER A 144 -6.26 -17.11 -21.16
C SER A 144 -5.95 -16.49 -19.81
N ALA A 145 -5.42 -17.26 -18.86
CA ALA A 145 -4.91 -16.70 -17.62
C ALA A 145 -3.76 -15.74 -17.89
N HIS A 146 -2.76 -16.09 -18.70
CA HIS A 146 -1.61 -15.23 -18.95
C HIS A 146 -2.02 -13.87 -19.53
N ARG A 147 -3.00 -13.86 -20.46
CA ARG A 147 -3.57 -12.62 -21.02
C ARG A 147 -4.22 -11.76 -19.94
N LYS A 148 -5.11 -12.34 -19.12
CA LYS A 148 -5.83 -11.63 -18.04
C LYS A 148 -4.87 -11.15 -16.95
N LEU A 149 -3.88 -11.97 -16.57
CA LEU A 149 -2.86 -11.62 -15.59
C LEU A 149 -2.00 -10.45 -16.09
N GLY A 150 -1.65 -10.42 -17.38
CA GLY A 150 -0.94 -9.30 -18.00
C GLY A 150 -1.74 -7.99 -18.02
N GLU A 151 -3.06 -8.06 -18.19
CA GLU A 151 -3.96 -6.90 -18.07
C GLU A 151 -4.00 -6.36 -16.64
N HIS A 152 -4.18 -7.24 -15.65
CA HIS A 152 -4.16 -6.85 -14.23
C HIS A 152 -2.79 -6.36 -13.76
N GLN A 153 -1.69 -6.91 -14.27
CA GLN A 153 -0.34 -6.48 -13.96
C GLN A 153 -0.08 -5.03 -14.42
N LYS A 154 -0.56 -4.65 -15.62
CA LYS A 154 -0.47 -3.26 -16.09
C LYS A 154 -1.21 -2.28 -15.16
N VAL A 155 -2.34 -2.69 -14.59
CA VAL A 155 -3.09 -1.87 -13.61
C VAL A 155 -2.33 -1.73 -12.30
N LEU A 156 -1.70 -2.82 -11.82
CA LEU A 156 -0.87 -2.82 -10.61
C LEU A 156 0.43 -2.00 -10.80
N GLU A 157 1.05 -2.06 -11.97
CA GLU A 157 2.30 -1.34 -12.31
C GLU A 157 2.07 0.16 -12.59
N ALA A 158 0.88 0.53 -13.09
CA ALA A 158 0.47 1.93 -13.25
C ALA A 158 0.26 2.65 -11.91
N ARG A 159 0.14 1.90 -10.80
CA ARG A 159 0.07 2.43 -9.44
C ARG A 159 1.47 2.40 -8.80
N PRO A 160 1.85 3.39 -7.96
CA PRO A 160 3.13 3.36 -7.26
C PRO A 160 3.23 2.06 -6.44
N PRO A 161 4.26 1.22 -6.68
CA PRO A 161 4.23 -0.17 -6.22
C PRO A 161 4.25 -0.25 -4.69
N ASN A 162 3.47 -1.18 -4.14
CA ASN A 162 3.61 -1.59 -2.75
C ASN A 162 5.07 -2.04 -2.54
N ARG A 163 5.73 -1.46 -1.53
CA ARG A 163 7.16 -1.65 -1.27
C ARG A 163 7.56 -3.12 -1.09
N MET A 164 6.64 -3.97 -0.67
CA MET A 164 6.86 -5.41 -0.52
C MET A 164 6.89 -6.12 -1.89
N ILE A 165 5.98 -5.76 -2.79
CA ILE A 165 5.92 -6.30 -4.17
C ILE A 165 7.15 -5.85 -4.96
N ARG A 166 7.55 -4.58 -4.86
CA ARG A 166 8.77 -4.09 -5.51
C ARG A 166 10.01 -4.87 -5.07
N ARG A 167 10.08 -5.23 -3.79
CA ARG A 167 11.17 -6.00 -3.22
C ARG A 167 11.13 -7.47 -3.66
N LEU A 168 9.96 -8.09 -3.76
CA LEU A 168 9.83 -9.44 -4.30
C LEU A 168 10.22 -9.50 -5.78
N TRP A 169 9.87 -8.48 -6.55
CA TRP A 169 10.30 -8.34 -7.95
C TRP A 169 11.82 -8.13 -8.07
N GLU A 170 12.43 -7.32 -7.20
CA GLU A 170 13.89 -7.14 -7.13
C GLU A 170 14.61 -8.46 -6.81
N GLU A 171 14.07 -9.29 -5.91
CA GLU A 171 14.65 -10.60 -5.54
C GLU A 171 14.44 -11.68 -6.62
N LEU A 172 13.29 -11.68 -7.32
CA LEU A 172 13.05 -12.60 -8.45
C LEU A 172 13.89 -12.25 -9.68
N ALA A 173 14.22 -10.98 -9.89
CA ALA A 173 15.07 -10.53 -10.99
C ALA A 173 16.56 -10.86 -10.79
N GLU A 174 16.99 -11.19 -9.56
CA GLU A 174 18.37 -11.60 -9.22
C GLU A 174 18.57 -13.13 -9.24
N ALA A 175 17.55 -13.92 -9.57
CA ALA A 175 17.70 -15.37 -9.75
C ALA A 175 18.52 -15.66 -11.03
N PRO A 176 19.65 -16.40 -10.95
CA PRO A 176 20.40 -16.77 -12.14
C PRO A 176 19.55 -17.66 -13.05
N PRO A 177 19.65 -17.53 -14.38
CA PRO A 177 18.94 -18.42 -15.30
C PRO A 177 19.40 -19.86 -15.06
N GLN A 178 18.46 -20.80 -14.96
CA GLN A 178 18.80 -22.21 -14.89
C GLN A 178 19.55 -22.64 -16.17
N PRO A 179 20.59 -23.50 -16.06
CA PRO A 179 21.26 -24.02 -17.23
C PRO A 179 20.29 -24.90 -18.02
N GLN A 180 19.92 -24.47 -19.23
CA GLN A 180 19.31 -25.36 -20.21
C GLN A 180 20.40 -26.26 -20.79
N ASP A 181 20.08 -27.55 -20.85
CA ASP A 181 20.95 -28.64 -21.26
C ASP A 181 21.75 -28.36 -22.53
N LEU A 182 23.07 -28.53 -22.40
CA LEU A 182 23.99 -28.64 -23.51
C LEU A 182 23.94 -30.09 -24.03
N GLY A 183 23.30 -30.32 -25.17
CA GLY A 183 23.44 -31.60 -25.86
C GLY A 183 22.40 -31.86 -26.93
N SER A 184 22.66 -31.41 -28.17
CA SER A 184 22.69 -32.27 -29.36
C SER A 184 22.63 -31.48 -30.67
N ALA A 185 23.29 -32.04 -31.69
CA ALA A 185 23.26 -31.69 -33.10
C ALA A 185 24.16 -30.52 -33.61
N LEU A 186 25.46 -30.81 -33.63
CA LEU A 186 26.32 -30.48 -34.79
C LEU A 186 25.81 -31.20 -36.05
N ARG A 187 25.59 -30.45 -37.15
CA ARG A 187 26.00 -30.83 -38.51
C ARG A 187 25.82 -29.67 -39.53
N HIS A 188 26.95 -29.30 -40.12
CA HIS A 188 27.31 -28.38 -41.22
C HIS A 188 26.60 -28.62 -42.59
N PRO A 189 26.90 -27.89 -43.70
CA PRO A 189 27.29 -26.47 -43.88
C PRO A 189 26.72 -25.77 -45.17
N ALA A 190 27.06 -24.47 -45.31
CA ALA A 190 27.50 -23.78 -46.55
C ALA A 190 26.53 -23.06 -47.52
N VAL A 191 27.07 -21.92 -48.00
CA VAL A 191 27.00 -21.28 -49.33
C VAL A 191 26.22 -19.97 -49.49
N VAL A 192 26.98 -19.01 -50.05
CA VAL A 192 26.71 -17.62 -50.45
C VAL A 192 26.13 -17.57 -51.87
N GLN A 193 25.20 -16.64 -52.15
CA GLN A 193 25.15 -15.88 -53.42
C GLN A 193 24.23 -14.65 -53.30
N GLY A 194 24.60 -13.55 -53.95
CA GLY A 194 23.93 -12.25 -53.87
C GLY A 194 23.37 -11.72 -55.19
N VAL A 195 23.07 -10.41 -55.17
CA VAL A 195 22.71 -9.50 -56.30
C VAL A 195 21.24 -9.66 -56.76
N ALA A 196 20.39 -8.64 -56.98
CA ALA A 196 20.54 -7.26 -57.44
C ALA A 196 19.35 -6.36 -56.98
N ARG A 197 19.48 -5.06 -57.23
CA ARG A 197 18.46 -3.99 -57.11
C ARG A 197 18.31 -3.30 -58.49
N PRO A 198 17.42 -2.29 -58.66
CA PRO A 198 16.04 -2.27 -59.18
C PRO A 198 15.97 -1.68 -60.65
N PRO A 199 14.82 -1.25 -61.26
CA PRO A 199 14.13 0.02 -60.89
C PRO A 199 12.61 0.19 -61.22
N ALA A 200 11.97 1.07 -60.43
CA ALA A 200 11.12 2.24 -60.75
C ALA A 200 9.88 2.25 -61.71
N ARG A 201 8.95 3.16 -61.29
CA ARG A 201 7.88 3.93 -62.00
C ARG A 201 6.50 3.25 -62.04
N ARG A 202 5.36 3.95 -61.90
CA ARG A 202 4.98 5.39 -61.96
C ARG A 202 3.61 5.49 -61.24
N ALA A 203 3.44 6.41 -60.29
CA ALA A 203 2.70 7.66 -60.44
C ALA A 203 1.20 7.55 -60.78
N LEU A 204 0.35 7.96 -59.85
CA LEU A 204 -0.56 9.09 -60.07
C LEU A 204 -0.89 9.76 -58.75
N ARG A 205 -0.94 11.09 -58.83
CA ARG A 205 -0.95 12.11 -57.79
C ARG A 205 -2.16 13.03 -58.15
N PRO A 206 -2.37 14.18 -57.51
CA PRO A 206 -3.28 14.40 -56.38
C PRO A 206 -4.28 15.54 -56.65
N ARG A 207 -5.05 15.96 -55.61
CA ARG A 207 -5.29 17.36 -55.14
C ARG A 207 -6.43 17.30 -54.11
N ARG A 208 -6.28 17.65 -52.81
CA ARG A 208 -5.96 18.92 -52.11
C ARG A 208 -6.85 20.11 -52.46
N ALA A 209 -7.65 20.56 -51.47
CA ALA A 209 -7.72 21.90 -50.84
C ALA A 209 -9.13 22.05 -50.20
N CYS A 210 -9.31 22.19 -48.88
CA CYS A 210 -9.07 23.33 -47.97
C CYS A 210 -10.08 24.49 -48.02
N ALA A 211 -10.78 24.67 -46.88
CA ALA A 211 -11.01 25.91 -46.12
C ALA A 211 -12.17 26.89 -46.48
N GLY A 212 -12.73 27.48 -45.40
CA GLY A 212 -13.50 28.75 -45.34
C GLY A 212 -15.00 28.55 -45.08
N ALA A 213 -15.57 28.80 -43.89
CA ALA A 213 -15.79 30.07 -43.17
C ALA A 213 -16.93 30.95 -43.72
N GLY A 214 -18.02 31.07 -42.93
CA GLY A 214 -18.71 32.33 -42.61
C GLY A 214 -19.71 32.95 -43.61
N GLY A 215 -20.89 33.36 -43.09
CA GLY A 215 -21.78 34.39 -43.65
C GLY A 215 -23.14 33.84 -44.12
N ARG A 216 -24.22 33.99 -43.34
CA ARG A 216 -25.17 35.13 -43.25
C ARG A 216 -26.15 35.27 -44.42
N THR A 217 -27.43 35.30 -44.00
CA THR A 217 -28.56 36.16 -44.42
C THR A 217 -29.31 35.90 -45.71
N GLY A 218 -30.64 35.96 -45.54
CA GLY A 218 -31.65 36.20 -46.55
C GLY A 218 -32.18 34.91 -47.18
N ARG A 219 -33.44 34.79 -47.53
CA ARG A 219 -34.66 35.60 -47.37
C ARG A 219 -35.66 34.88 -48.26
N ASP A 220 -36.93 34.87 -47.85
CA ASP A 220 -38.10 34.79 -48.74
C ASP A 220 -38.22 33.46 -49.51
N GLU A 221 -39.39 32.89 -49.75
CA GLU A 221 -40.74 33.42 -49.83
C GLU A 221 -41.64 32.16 -49.95
N GLU A 222 -42.90 32.30 -49.52
CA GLU A 222 -44.11 31.87 -50.26
C GLU A 222 -44.22 30.40 -50.77
N GLU A 223 -45.35 29.71 -50.70
CA GLU A 223 -46.74 30.05 -50.44
C GLU A 223 -47.52 28.73 -50.48
N THR A 224 -48.64 28.66 -49.73
CA THR A 224 -49.91 27.97 -50.10
C THR A 224 -49.91 26.47 -50.48
N THR A 225 -50.88 25.62 -50.16
CA THR A 225 -52.33 25.79 -50.00
C THR A 225 -52.96 24.46 -49.55
N GLY A 226 -54.14 24.54 -48.91
CA GLY A 226 -55.19 23.50 -48.92
C GLY A 226 -55.02 22.43 -47.84
N GLY A 227 -55.86 22.35 -46.80
CA GLY A 227 -57.33 22.26 -46.82
C GLY A 227 -57.71 20.77 -46.89
N GLY A 228 -58.59 20.17 -46.10
CA GLY A 228 -59.45 20.54 -44.97
C GLY A 228 -60.03 19.21 -44.46
N GLY A 229 -60.66 19.19 -43.29
CA GLY A 229 -61.30 17.97 -42.78
C GLY A 229 -61.64 18.05 -41.30
N THR A 230 -62.87 18.45 -41.04
CA THR A 230 -63.59 18.45 -39.76
C THR A 230 -63.81 17.02 -39.25
N ASP A 231 -63.65 16.76 -37.95
CA ASP A 231 -64.78 16.65 -37.00
C ASP A 231 -64.45 15.93 -35.68
N VAL A 232 -64.85 16.64 -34.61
CA VAL A 232 -65.42 16.24 -33.30
C VAL A 232 -64.79 15.09 -32.47
N GLY A 233 -64.21 15.52 -31.33
CA GLY A 233 -64.79 15.16 -30.02
C GLY A 233 -64.00 14.22 -29.10
N GLY A 234 -63.48 14.76 -28.00
CA GLY A 234 -63.45 14.03 -26.73
C GLY A 234 -62.27 14.27 -25.78
N LEU A 235 -62.46 15.20 -24.83
CA LEU A 235 -61.87 15.29 -23.46
C LEU A 235 -60.35 15.04 -23.31
N GLY A 236 -59.51 15.98 -22.88
CA GLY A 236 -59.69 16.89 -21.75
C GLY A 236 -58.55 16.66 -20.75
N LEU A 237 -57.44 17.40 -20.87
CA LEU A 237 -56.42 17.49 -19.82
C LEU A 237 -55.74 18.87 -19.86
N TRP A 238 -56.23 19.71 -18.97
CA TRP A 238 -55.52 20.76 -18.22
C TRP A 238 -54.59 21.68 -19.01
N GLY A 239 -55.14 22.83 -19.36
CA GLY A 239 -54.37 24.06 -19.45
C GLY A 239 -53.76 24.40 -18.08
N GLY A 240 -52.45 24.61 -18.07
CA GLY A 240 -51.68 25.05 -16.91
C GLY A 240 -50.47 25.83 -17.38
N SER A 241 -50.69 27.12 -17.60
CA SER A 241 -49.74 28.23 -17.49
C SER A 241 -48.34 28.07 -18.09
N ARG A 242 -48.17 28.63 -19.30
CA ARG A 242 -46.90 29.30 -19.66
C ARG A 242 -46.78 30.56 -18.81
N GLU A 243 -46.16 30.45 -17.65
CA GLU A 243 -45.67 31.62 -16.91
C GLU A 243 -44.29 32.02 -17.44
N CYS A 244 -44.30 32.90 -18.44
CA CYS A 244 -43.21 33.85 -18.62
C CYS A 244 -43.23 34.82 -17.42
N ARG A 245 -42.55 34.46 -16.32
CA ARG A 245 -42.18 35.41 -15.26
C ARG A 245 -40.75 35.87 -15.46
N SER A 246 -40.61 37.18 -15.55
CA SER A 246 -39.35 37.90 -15.63
C SER A 246 -38.42 37.56 -14.46
N SER A 247 -37.34 36.83 -14.73
CA SER A 247 -36.24 36.68 -13.76
C SER A 247 -34.88 36.43 -14.43
N GLY A 248 -34.63 37.08 -15.57
CA GLY A 248 -33.32 36.99 -16.23
C GLY A 248 -32.20 37.49 -15.32
N TRP A 249 -32.38 38.66 -14.69
CA TRP A 249 -31.32 39.29 -13.90
C TRP A 249 -30.96 38.52 -12.63
N TRP A 250 -31.93 37.97 -11.90
CA TRP A 250 -31.68 37.20 -10.66
C TRP A 250 -30.97 35.88 -10.92
N ALA A 251 -31.27 35.22 -12.05
CA ALA A 251 -30.56 34.03 -12.49
C ALA A 251 -29.09 34.35 -12.82
N TRP A 252 -28.82 35.42 -13.58
CA TRP A 252 -27.46 35.85 -13.90
C TRP A 252 -26.68 36.31 -12.66
N ALA A 253 -27.32 37.01 -11.72
CA ALA A 253 -26.69 37.42 -10.46
C ALA A 253 -26.24 36.21 -9.60
N THR A 254 -27.07 35.16 -9.56
CA THR A 254 -26.74 33.92 -8.85
C THR A 254 -25.54 33.21 -9.47
N VAL A 255 -25.48 33.13 -10.80
CA VAL A 255 -24.35 32.52 -11.53
C VAL A 255 -23.05 33.29 -11.28
N ILE A 256 -23.10 34.63 -11.29
CA ILE A 256 -21.94 35.48 -11.01
C ILE A 256 -21.44 35.25 -9.58
N LEU A 257 -22.35 35.25 -8.59
CA LEU A 257 -21.98 35.01 -7.19
C LEU A 257 -21.33 33.62 -6.98
N CYS A 258 -21.91 32.57 -7.57
CA CYS A 258 -21.35 31.22 -7.52
C CYS A 258 -19.96 31.14 -8.15
N THR A 259 -19.74 31.85 -9.25
CA THR A 259 -18.44 31.90 -9.93
C THR A 259 -17.39 32.58 -9.06
N VAL A 260 -17.74 33.71 -8.43
CA VAL A 260 -16.84 34.42 -7.52
C VAL A 260 -16.48 33.56 -6.30
N LEU A 261 -17.46 32.87 -5.71
CA LEU A 261 -17.22 31.96 -4.58
C LEU A 261 -16.33 30.77 -4.97
N ALA A 262 -16.56 30.16 -6.14
CA ALA A 262 -15.73 29.08 -6.63
C ALA A 262 -14.27 29.53 -6.84
N ILE A 263 -14.06 30.70 -7.45
CA ILE A 263 -12.73 31.29 -7.61
C ILE A 263 -12.08 31.55 -6.24
N ALA A 264 -12.82 32.10 -5.28
CA ALA A 264 -12.31 32.34 -3.94
C ALA A 264 -11.86 31.05 -3.23
N VAL A 265 -12.63 29.97 -3.33
CA VAL A 265 -12.28 28.65 -2.77
C VAL A 265 -11.05 28.07 -3.45
N ILE A 266 -10.94 28.19 -4.78
CA ILE A 266 -9.76 27.73 -5.53
C ILE A 266 -8.51 28.51 -5.11
N LEU A 267 -8.60 29.84 -4.99
CA LEU A 267 -7.48 30.68 -4.56
C LEU A 267 -7.06 30.37 -3.12
N ALA A 268 -8.02 30.18 -2.21
CA ALA A 268 -7.74 29.75 -0.84
C ALA A 268 -7.08 28.37 -0.80
N GLY A 269 -7.59 27.41 -1.58
CA GLY A 269 -7.00 26.08 -1.72
C GLY A 269 -5.58 26.11 -2.28
N ALA A 270 -5.34 26.92 -3.31
CA ALA A 270 -4.02 27.12 -3.90
C ALA A 270 -3.04 27.76 -2.90
N ALA A 271 -3.48 28.74 -2.12
CA ALA A 271 -2.66 29.36 -1.07
C ALA A 271 -2.27 28.34 0.01
N VAL A 272 -3.23 27.55 0.51
CA VAL A 272 -2.95 26.48 1.49
C VAL A 272 -2.01 25.42 0.91
N PHE A 273 -2.20 25.04 -0.36
CA PHE A 273 -1.33 24.08 -1.05
C PHE A 273 0.10 24.64 -1.26
N ALA A 274 0.24 25.91 -1.62
CA ALA A 274 1.52 26.58 -1.73
C ALA A 274 2.25 26.60 -0.38
N VAL A 275 1.55 26.93 0.70
CA VAL A 275 2.08 26.83 2.07
C VAL A 275 2.51 25.38 2.35
N TYR A 276 1.64 24.39 2.16
CA TYR A 276 1.99 22.98 2.42
C TYR A 276 3.23 22.50 1.64
N THR A 277 3.34 22.84 0.35
CA THR A 277 4.47 22.46 -0.49
C THR A 277 5.77 23.16 -0.09
N LEU A 278 5.70 24.43 0.29
CA LEU A 278 6.84 25.19 0.83
C LEU A 278 7.28 24.70 2.22
N PHE A 279 6.34 24.24 3.04
CA PHE A 279 6.58 23.82 4.43
C PHE A 279 6.77 22.32 4.59
N LYS A 280 6.85 21.52 3.51
CA LYS A 280 7.03 20.05 3.56
C LYS A 280 8.08 19.67 4.63
N PRO A 281 7.64 19.19 5.80
CA PRO A 281 8.54 19.02 6.92
C PRO A 281 9.43 17.80 6.68
N LYS A 282 10.69 18.01 6.32
CA LYS A 282 11.68 16.94 6.26
C LYS A 282 12.01 16.53 7.69
N MET A 283 11.55 15.35 8.08
CA MET A 283 11.69 14.85 9.45
C MET A 283 13.13 14.34 9.67
N PRO A 284 13.84 14.85 10.70
CA PRO A 284 15.12 14.27 11.10
C PRO A 284 14.98 12.80 11.53
N TYR A 285 15.98 11.99 11.20
CA TYR A 285 16.00 10.54 11.42
C TYR A 285 17.39 10.04 11.82
N LEU A 286 17.45 8.85 12.42
CA LEU A 286 18.69 8.11 12.67
C LEU A 286 18.92 7.10 11.55
N ALA A 287 20.16 6.89 11.13
CA ALA A 287 20.54 5.85 10.18
C ALA A 287 21.85 5.19 10.60
N VAL A 288 22.04 3.91 10.30
CA VAL A 288 23.33 3.24 10.52
C VAL A 288 24.25 3.65 9.37
N SER A 289 25.36 4.31 9.68
CA SER A 289 26.35 4.72 8.68
C SER A 289 27.50 3.73 8.55
N ASP A 290 27.84 3.04 9.63
CA ASP A 290 28.87 2.02 9.62
C ASP A 290 28.67 1.04 10.78
N ALA A 291 29.07 -0.22 10.60
CA ALA A 291 29.07 -1.21 11.65
C ALA A 291 30.13 -2.28 11.36
N ARG A 292 30.91 -2.64 12.38
CA ARG A 292 32.00 -3.59 12.28
C ARG A 292 32.08 -4.51 13.49
N LEU A 293 32.02 -5.81 13.24
CA LEU A 293 32.25 -6.86 14.23
C LEU A 293 33.75 -7.12 14.33
N GLY A 294 34.34 -6.74 15.47
CA GLY A 294 35.79 -6.88 15.70
C GLY A 294 36.16 -8.23 16.27
N LEU A 295 35.46 -8.65 17.32
CA LEU A 295 35.71 -9.93 18.00
C LEU A 295 34.38 -10.60 18.33
N LEU A 296 34.31 -11.90 18.08
CA LEU A 296 33.22 -12.76 18.53
C LEU A 296 33.83 -14.09 18.97
N GLN A 297 33.83 -14.34 20.27
CA GLN A 297 34.21 -15.61 20.89
C GLN A 297 32.94 -16.27 21.42
N TYR A 298 32.65 -17.44 20.87
CA TYR A 298 31.47 -18.23 21.17
C TYR A 298 31.90 -19.65 21.53
N ASP A 299 31.40 -20.17 22.64
CA ASP A 299 31.75 -21.50 23.12
C ASP A 299 30.71 -22.56 22.78
N GLN A 300 31.11 -23.83 22.93
CA GLN A 300 30.25 -24.98 22.70
C GLN A 300 29.09 -25.10 23.71
N GLY A 301 29.18 -24.36 24.83
CA GLY A 301 28.13 -24.27 25.85
C GLY A 301 27.02 -23.27 25.50
N GLY A 302 27.09 -22.60 24.34
CA GLY A 302 26.08 -21.64 23.92
C GLY A 302 26.30 -20.23 24.47
N THR A 303 27.49 -19.92 24.99
CA THR A 303 27.80 -18.62 25.59
C THR A 303 28.67 -17.78 24.67
N ILE A 304 28.23 -16.55 24.43
CA ILE A 304 29.07 -15.50 23.83
C ILE A 304 30.02 -15.01 24.93
N GLN A 305 31.23 -15.53 24.95
CA GLN A 305 32.25 -15.21 25.96
C GLN A 305 32.72 -13.75 25.82
N SER A 306 32.96 -13.31 24.57
CA SER A 306 33.37 -11.94 24.27
C SER A 306 32.85 -11.51 22.91
N LEU A 307 32.16 -10.37 22.89
CA LEU A 307 31.69 -9.68 21.70
C LEU A 307 32.22 -8.26 21.72
N GLN A 308 32.95 -7.87 20.67
CA GLN A 308 33.36 -6.49 20.43
C GLN A 308 32.88 -6.03 19.06
N MET A 309 32.15 -4.93 19.04
CA MET A 309 31.57 -4.37 17.82
C MET A 309 31.61 -2.84 17.87
N SER A 310 31.99 -2.19 16.77
CA SER A 310 31.84 -0.75 16.62
C SER A 310 30.65 -0.46 15.72
N ILE A 311 29.72 0.39 16.15
CA ILE A 311 28.58 0.83 15.35
C ILE A 311 28.50 2.35 15.35
N THR A 312 28.37 2.94 14.17
CA THR A 312 28.18 4.38 13.98
C THR A 312 26.77 4.65 13.49
N ILE A 313 26.02 5.43 14.26
CA ILE A 313 24.65 5.83 13.97
C ILE A 313 24.66 7.32 13.65
N ARG A 314 24.30 7.67 12.42
CA ARG A 314 24.23 9.04 11.97
C ARG A 314 22.84 9.61 12.24
N ALA A 315 22.79 10.69 13.00
CA ALA A 315 21.61 11.51 13.14
C ALA A 315 21.57 12.53 12.00
N GLU A 316 20.56 12.45 11.14
CA GLU A 316 20.43 13.29 9.95
C GLU A 316 19.36 14.36 10.17
N ASN A 317 19.68 15.61 9.83
CA ASN A 317 18.72 16.70 9.75
C ASN A 317 18.73 17.33 8.35
N ASN A 318 17.90 16.79 7.45
CA ASN A 318 17.73 17.31 6.09
C ASN A 318 16.84 18.57 6.03
N ASN A 319 16.51 19.16 7.18
CA ASN A 319 15.70 20.35 7.25
C ASN A 319 16.57 21.60 7.13
N SER A 320 16.23 22.49 6.19
CA SER A 320 16.96 23.73 5.95
C SER A 320 16.59 24.87 6.89
N ARG A 321 15.49 24.72 7.64
CA ARG A 321 14.85 25.84 8.35
C ARG A 321 15.09 25.81 9.85
N ALA A 322 15.41 24.65 10.44
CA ALA A 322 15.65 24.57 11.86
C ALA A 322 16.43 23.33 12.30
N ASP A 323 17.01 23.46 13.49
CA ASP A 323 17.80 22.43 14.13
C ASP A 323 16.92 21.34 14.73
N ALA A 324 17.43 20.11 14.72
CA ALA A 324 16.78 18.94 15.28
C ALA A 324 17.37 18.62 16.65
N THR A 325 16.54 18.49 17.67
CA THR A 325 16.97 18.05 19.00
C THR A 325 16.58 16.60 19.22
N PHE A 326 17.56 15.75 19.50
CA PHE A 326 17.35 14.38 19.94
C PHE A 326 17.49 14.35 21.46
N SER A 327 16.39 14.12 22.16
CA SER A 327 16.33 14.24 23.63
C SER A 327 16.43 12.92 24.38
N ARG A 328 16.25 11.81 23.66
CA ARG A 328 16.40 10.45 24.19
C ARG A 328 16.65 9.53 23.01
N VAL A 329 17.76 8.80 23.03
CA VAL A 329 18.06 7.75 22.05
C VAL A 329 18.25 6.47 22.85
N ASP A 330 17.34 5.52 22.68
CA ASP A 330 17.38 4.21 23.34
C ASP A 330 17.34 3.13 22.27
N LEU A 331 18.50 2.54 21.99
CA LEU A 331 18.65 1.47 21.02
C LEU A 331 19.18 0.23 21.72
N ALA A 332 18.70 -0.93 21.30
CA ALA A 332 19.16 -2.24 21.72
C ALA A 332 19.79 -2.92 20.50
N LEU A 333 20.99 -3.44 20.71
CA LEU A 333 21.63 -4.38 19.82
C LEU A 333 21.36 -5.77 20.39
N GLY A 334 20.80 -6.66 19.57
CA GLY A 334 20.45 -8.02 19.96
C GLY A 334 20.95 -9.06 18.98
N PHE A 335 20.98 -10.30 19.44
CA PHE A 335 21.20 -11.48 18.62
C PHE A 335 20.06 -12.46 18.90
N HIS A 336 19.33 -12.87 17.86
CA HIS A 336 18.22 -13.83 17.96
C HIS A 336 17.21 -13.51 19.09
N GLY A 337 16.80 -12.25 19.21
CA GLY A 337 15.83 -11.82 20.24
C GLY A 337 16.41 -11.59 21.64
N VAL A 338 17.70 -11.87 21.86
CA VAL A 338 18.41 -11.58 23.11
C VAL A 338 19.20 -10.29 22.97
N ASP A 339 18.89 -9.28 23.79
CA ASP A 339 19.67 -8.05 23.83
C ASP A 339 21.10 -8.34 24.34
N VAL A 340 22.09 -7.93 23.54
CA VAL A 340 23.52 -8.04 23.84
C VAL A 340 24.13 -6.73 24.30
N ALA A 341 23.54 -5.58 23.92
CA ALA A 341 23.96 -4.26 24.37
C ALA A 341 22.86 -3.21 24.24
N LEU A 342 22.94 -2.15 25.05
CA LEU A 342 22.10 -0.96 24.95
C LEU A 342 22.95 0.24 24.53
N LEU A 343 22.55 0.92 23.46
CA LEU A 343 23.20 2.11 22.91
C LEU A 343 22.35 3.34 23.27
N ARG A 344 22.92 4.23 24.08
CA ARG A 344 22.26 5.45 24.55
C ARG A 344 23.12 6.67 24.28
N ALA A 345 22.46 7.78 23.97
CA ALA A 345 23.11 9.08 23.87
C ALA A 345 22.39 10.10 24.75
N GLU A 346 23.18 10.97 25.39
CA GLU A 346 22.69 12.17 26.05
C GLU A 346 21.98 13.11 25.04
N PRO A 347 21.11 14.02 25.48
CA PRO A 347 20.45 14.96 24.59
C PRO A 347 21.44 15.77 23.74
N PHE A 348 21.22 15.81 22.43
CA PHE A 348 22.07 16.55 21.49
C PHE A 348 21.26 17.27 20.42
N VAL A 349 21.90 18.21 19.73
CA VAL A 349 21.33 19.01 18.65
C VAL A 349 22.07 18.73 17.35
N VAL A 350 21.33 18.55 16.27
CA VAL A 350 21.85 18.47 14.90
C VAL A 350 21.40 19.71 14.15
N ALA A 351 22.38 20.50 13.70
CA ALA A 351 22.12 21.73 12.96
C ALA A 351 21.30 21.46 11.69
N ARG A 352 20.62 22.50 11.19
CA ARG A 352 19.95 22.46 9.88
C ARG A 352 20.90 21.97 8.77
N GLU A 353 20.39 21.18 7.83
CA GLU A 353 21.15 20.60 6.70
C GLU A 353 22.47 19.94 7.12
N SER A 354 22.46 19.29 8.28
CA SER A 354 23.66 18.69 8.85
C SER A 354 23.41 17.27 9.34
N SER A 355 24.51 16.59 9.67
CA SER A 355 24.50 15.24 10.20
C SER A 355 25.48 15.13 11.36
N LEU A 356 25.13 14.33 12.37
CA LEU A 356 25.98 14.07 13.54
C LEU A 356 26.21 12.57 13.68
N PRO A 357 27.46 12.07 13.55
CA PRO A 357 27.76 10.66 13.78
C PRO A 357 27.88 10.35 15.29
N LEU A 358 27.10 9.38 15.76
CA LEU A 358 27.17 8.81 17.10
C LEU A 358 27.94 7.50 17.03
N ARG A 359 29.15 7.45 17.60
CA ARG A 359 30.01 6.26 17.58
C ARG A 359 29.85 5.48 18.87
N TYR A 360 29.51 4.21 18.77
CA TYR A 360 29.37 3.29 19.88
C TYR A 360 30.36 2.15 19.75
N ASN A 361 31.16 1.94 20.81
CA ASN A 361 32.01 0.76 20.95
C ASN A 361 31.31 -0.19 21.92
N VAL A 362 30.77 -1.26 21.37
CA VAL A 362 30.02 -2.28 22.09
C VAL A 362 30.98 -3.36 22.56
N VAL A 363 30.95 -3.63 23.87
CA VAL A 363 31.62 -4.76 24.49
C VAL A 363 30.58 -5.52 25.30
N SER A 364 30.43 -6.82 25.04
CA SER A 364 29.49 -7.69 25.75
C SER A 364 30.19 -9.01 26.10
N VAL A 365 29.93 -9.53 27.30
CA VAL A 365 30.58 -10.73 27.84
C VAL A 365 29.59 -11.64 28.54
N GLY A 366 29.80 -12.95 28.44
CA GLY A 366 29.07 -13.97 29.19
C GLY A 366 27.58 -14.08 28.85
N ARG A 367 27.17 -13.77 27.61
CA ARG A 367 25.76 -13.84 27.22
C ARG A 367 25.41 -15.24 26.74
N THR A 368 24.62 -15.97 27.51
CA THR A 368 24.11 -17.30 27.15
C THR A 368 22.97 -17.18 26.14
N LEU A 369 23.07 -17.90 25.04
CA LEU A 369 22.00 -18.05 24.06
C LEU A 369 21.06 -19.19 24.46
N ASP A 370 19.80 -19.08 24.07
CA ASP A 370 18.85 -20.19 24.14
C ASP A 370 19.14 -21.21 23.04
N ALA A 371 18.48 -22.38 23.10
CA ALA A 371 18.74 -23.47 22.15
C ALA A 371 18.55 -23.05 20.68
N GLU A 372 17.60 -22.15 20.40
CA GLU A 372 17.38 -21.62 19.06
C GLU A 372 18.46 -20.61 18.66
N GLY A 373 18.88 -19.73 19.58
CA GLY A 373 20.01 -18.83 19.39
C GLY A 373 21.32 -19.57 19.16
N MET A 374 21.54 -20.71 19.81
CA MET A 374 22.70 -21.57 19.56
C MET A 374 22.71 -22.10 18.12
N GLN A 375 21.58 -22.65 17.66
CA GLN A 375 21.44 -23.13 16.28
C GLN A 375 21.61 -21.99 15.25
N ALA A 376 21.08 -20.81 15.57
CA ALA A 376 21.23 -19.62 14.73
C ALA A 376 22.68 -19.13 14.69
N MET A 377 23.41 -19.17 15.81
CA MET A 377 24.83 -18.82 15.88
C MET A 377 25.67 -19.81 15.07
N ASP A 378 25.42 -21.11 15.21
CA ASP A 378 26.13 -22.14 14.43
C ASP A 378 25.87 -21.98 12.93
N ALA A 379 24.62 -21.72 12.53
CA ALA A 379 24.26 -21.45 11.14
C ALA A 379 24.92 -20.17 10.61
N ALA A 380 24.98 -19.11 11.43
CA ALA A 380 25.61 -17.85 11.09
C ALA A 380 27.12 -17.98 10.90
N LEU A 381 27.80 -18.68 11.82
CA LEU A 381 29.23 -18.99 11.73
C LEU A 381 29.53 -19.85 10.49
N LYS A 382 28.68 -20.85 10.19
CA LYS A 382 28.81 -21.68 8.99
C LYS A 382 28.60 -20.89 7.69
N ALA A 383 27.70 -19.91 7.70
CA ALA A 383 27.44 -19.02 6.58
C ALA A 383 28.45 -17.87 6.45
N SER A 384 29.42 -17.78 7.38
CA SER A 384 30.38 -16.68 7.49
C SER A 384 29.75 -15.28 7.61
N VAL A 385 28.51 -15.21 8.09
CA VAL A 385 27.73 -13.97 8.19
C VAL A 385 26.90 -14.01 9.46
N VAL A 386 27.20 -13.12 10.40
CA VAL A 386 26.55 -13.04 11.71
C VAL A 386 25.53 -11.91 11.74
N PRO A 387 24.23 -12.20 11.91
CA PRO A 387 23.18 -11.18 11.97
C PRO A 387 23.00 -10.62 13.38
N PHE A 388 22.98 -9.30 13.52
CA PHE A 388 22.57 -8.60 14.73
C PHE A 388 21.34 -7.75 14.47
N ASP A 389 20.39 -7.75 15.39
CA ASP A 389 19.17 -6.97 15.30
C ASP A 389 19.36 -5.64 16.05
N LEU A 390 19.16 -4.52 15.37
CA LEU A 390 19.16 -3.18 15.94
C LEU A 390 17.72 -2.68 16.06
N LEU A 391 17.27 -2.50 17.29
CA LEU A 391 15.91 -2.09 17.64
C LEU A 391 15.97 -0.83 18.49
N GLY A 392 15.02 0.08 18.38
CA GLY A 392 14.95 1.16 19.34
C GLY A 392 14.06 2.32 18.97
N LYS A 393 14.09 3.34 19.83
CA LYS A 393 13.29 4.55 19.68
C LYS A 393 14.15 5.77 19.97
N ALA A 394 13.90 6.85 19.22
CA ALA A 394 14.49 8.14 19.51
C ALA A 394 13.40 9.21 19.63
N ARG A 395 13.51 10.04 20.66
CA ARG A 395 12.62 11.17 20.88
C ARG A 395 13.19 12.40 20.21
N THR A 396 12.57 12.80 19.12
CA THR A 396 13.01 13.93 18.31
C THR A 396 12.07 15.11 18.50
N ARG A 397 12.65 16.29 18.66
CA ARG A 397 11.96 17.57 18.72
C ARG A 397 12.49 18.45 17.60
N TRP A 398 11.59 19.10 16.90
CA TRP A 398 11.93 20.11 15.91
C TRP A 398 11.05 21.34 16.12
N LYS A 399 11.65 22.52 15.92
CA LYS A 399 11.00 23.82 16.12
C LYS A 399 11.03 24.60 14.79
N VAL A 400 9.87 24.77 14.15
CA VAL A 400 9.76 25.59 12.94
C VAL A 400 9.30 26.99 13.33
N GLY A 401 10.22 27.96 13.28
CA GLY A 401 9.95 29.34 13.67
C GLY A 401 9.51 29.48 15.13
N VAL A 402 8.60 30.42 15.40
CA VAL A 402 8.09 30.69 16.77
C VAL A 402 6.90 29.78 17.13
N PHE A 403 6.14 29.32 16.13
CA PHE A 403 4.79 28.78 16.34
C PHE A 403 4.70 27.25 16.37
N VAL A 404 5.58 26.50 15.68
CA VAL A 404 5.42 25.05 15.53
C VAL A 404 6.50 24.32 16.31
N ARG A 405 6.11 23.65 17.40
CA ARG A 405 6.96 22.75 18.20
C ARG A 405 6.46 21.32 18.07
N LEU A 406 7.07 20.54 17.18
CA LEU A 406 6.72 19.15 16.97
C LEU A 406 7.59 18.26 17.86
N ARG A 407 6.96 17.31 18.56
CA ARG A 407 7.63 16.27 19.35
C ARG A 407 7.09 14.93 18.89
N TYR A 408 7.97 14.04 18.50
CA TYR A 408 7.58 12.72 18.04
C TYR A 408 8.64 11.69 18.42
N TRP A 409 8.25 10.43 18.28
CA TRP A 409 9.12 9.30 18.48
C TRP A 409 9.38 8.67 17.12
N THR A 410 10.65 8.54 16.74
CA THR A 410 11.05 7.69 15.63
C THR A 410 11.37 6.30 16.14
N ARG A 411 11.15 5.28 15.31
CA ARG A 411 11.52 3.89 15.61
C ARG A 411 12.49 3.39 14.57
N ILE A 412 13.52 2.68 15.00
CA ILE A 412 14.46 1.98 14.12
C ILE A 412 14.35 0.48 14.36
N TRP A 413 14.31 -0.26 13.26
CA TRP A 413 14.33 -1.72 13.26
C TRP A 413 15.09 -2.19 12.03
N CYS A 414 16.22 -2.85 12.26
CA CYS A 414 17.09 -3.35 11.21
C CYS A 414 17.74 -4.66 11.65
N ARG A 415 17.95 -5.55 10.69
CA ARG A 415 18.87 -6.68 10.83
C ARG A 415 20.15 -6.34 10.10
N LEU A 416 21.25 -6.26 10.84
CA LEU A 416 22.60 -5.94 10.35
C LEU A 416 23.35 -7.26 10.16
N ARG A 417 23.60 -7.67 8.92
CA ARG A 417 24.48 -8.82 8.63
C ARG A 417 25.92 -8.35 8.57
N LEU A 418 26.81 -8.99 9.34
CA LEU A 418 28.24 -8.69 9.35
C LEU A 418 29.06 -9.91 8.93
N PHE A 419 30.06 -9.73 8.08
CA PHE A 419 30.92 -10.82 7.62
C PHE A 419 31.87 -11.30 8.73
N PHE A 420 31.83 -12.58 9.08
CA PHE A 420 32.68 -13.18 10.12
C PHE A 420 32.78 -14.71 9.98
N PRO A 421 33.98 -15.33 10.06
CA PRO A 421 35.28 -14.71 10.28
C PRO A 421 35.75 -13.98 9.00
N GLY A 422 36.15 -12.71 9.12
CA GLY A 422 36.46 -11.88 7.96
C GLY A 422 36.76 -10.43 8.33
N ASN A 423 36.45 -9.49 7.42
CA ASN A 423 36.69 -8.07 7.64
C ASN A 423 35.82 -7.45 8.76
N GLY A 424 34.75 -8.16 9.17
CA GLY A 424 33.81 -7.73 10.19
C GLY A 424 32.79 -6.72 9.70
N THR A 425 32.81 -6.29 8.44
CA THR A 425 31.99 -5.17 7.99
C THR A 425 30.54 -5.56 7.78
N VAL A 426 29.64 -4.61 8.03
CA VAL A 426 28.23 -4.76 7.68
C VAL A 426 28.02 -4.85 6.17
N VAL A 427 27.06 -5.66 5.75
CA VAL A 427 26.62 -5.75 4.35
C VAL A 427 26.14 -4.37 3.87
N PRO A 428 26.63 -3.85 2.72
CA PRO A 428 26.30 -2.51 2.23
C PRO A 428 24.80 -2.24 2.12
N THR A 429 24.03 -3.23 1.65
CA THR A 429 22.57 -3.15 1.53
C THR A 429 21.87 -2.91 2.87
N ASP A 430 22.39 -3.50 3.95
CA ASP A 430 21.82 -3.36 5.29
C ASP A 430 22.18 -1.98 5.88
N ARG A 431 23.41 -1.52 5.64
CA ARG A 431 23.89 -0.17 5.99
C ARG A 431 23.02 0.92 5.35
N ASP A 432 22.85 0.87 4.04
CA ASP A 432 22.20 1.97 3.29
C ASP A 432 20.66 1.99 3.51
N ARG A 433 20.09 0.88 3.97
CA ARG A 433 18.64 0.75 4.18
C ARG A 433 18.21 1.01 5.62
N CYS A 434 19.13 0.89 6.58
CA CYS A 434 18.80 0.97 7.99
C CYS A 434 18.60 2.42 8.45
N ARG A 435 17.33 2.85 8.55
CA ARG A 435 16.95 4.18 9.02
C ARG A 435 15.67 4.18 9.85
N SER A 436 15.58 5.08 10.81
CA SER A 436 14.40 5.28 11.65
C SER A 436 13.25 5.92 10.88
N ARG A 437 12.01 5.59 11.24
CA ARG A 437 10.79 6.17 10.69
C ARG A 437 9.95 6.83 11.76
#